data_AF-A0A537IJD0-F1
#
_entry.id   AF-A0A537IJD0-F1
#
_cell.length_a   1.000
_cell.length_b   1.000
_cell.length_c   1.000
_cell.angle_alpha   90.00
_cell.angle_beta   90.00
_cell.angle_gamma   90.00
#
_symmetry.space_group_name_H-M   'P 1'
#
loop_
_entity.id
_entity.type
_entity.pdbx_description
1 polymer ?
#
loop_
_entity_poly.entity_id
_entity_poly.type
_entity_poly.pdbx_seq_one_letter_code
_entity_poly.pdbx_strand_id
1 'polypeptide(L)' 'MAAFLAIESPKVRTDIVEAGEFPDLAERYNVYAVPKVVINDTVEFVGAQPEPHFMRYVAQAAGVQEAPPADE' A
#
# COMPACT_ATOMS: atom_id res chain seq x y z
N MET A 1 -0.68 -2.21 9.40
CA MET A 1 0.56 -1.69 8.79
C MET A 1 0.39 -0.28 8.26
N ALA A 2 -0.44 -0.04 7.23
CA ALA A 2 -0.61 1.30 6.62
C ALA A 2 -0.82 2.44 7.64
N ALA A 3 -1.75 2.27 8.59
CA ALA A 3 -1.99 3.28 9.64
C ALA A 3 -0.75 3.59 10.50
N PHE A 4 0.07 2.58 10.83
CA PHE A 4 1.30 2.79 11.59
C PHE A 4 2.31 3.61 10.76
N LEU A 5 2.44 3.37 9.46
CA LEU A 5 3.34 4.15 8.60
C LEU A 5 2.94 5.64 8.54
N ALA A 6 1.64 5.94 8.53
CA ALA A 6 1.15 7.32 8.56
C ALA A 6 1.43 8.02 9.90
N ILE A 7 1.48 7.27 11.00
CA ILE A 7 1.87 7.79 12.32
C ILE A 7 3.38 8.07 12.35
N GLU A 8 4.20 7.16 11.84
CA GLU A 8 5.66 7.25 11.88
C GLU A 8 6.23 8.31 10.94
N SER A 9 5.55 8.63 9.84
CA SER A 9 6.07 9.54 8.82
C SER A 9 5.01 10.51 8.30
N PRO A 10 5.25 11.84 8.38
CA PRO A 10 4.33 12.84 7.81
C PRO A 10 4.30 12.81 6.27
N LYS A 11 5.19 12.05 5.62
CA LYS A 11 5.18 11.84 4.17
C LYS A 11 4.16 10.79 3.74
N VAL A 12 3.57 10.06 4.67
CA VAL A 12 2.60 9.00 4.40
C VAL A 12 1.24 9.46 4.91
N ARG A 13 0.26 9.48 4.01
CA ARG A 13 -1.16 9.58 4.36
C ARG A 13 -1.80 8.21 4.16
N THR A 14 -2.72 7.83 5.02
CA THR A 14 -3.48 6.59 4.89
C THR A 14 -4.94 6.86 5.21
N ASP A 15 -5.81 6.38 4.33
CA ASP A 15 -7.25 6.36 4.54
C ASP A 15 -7.68 4.88 4.57
N ILE A 16 -8.42 4.47 5.60
CA ILE A 16 -8.98 3.11 5.72
C ILE A 16 -10.43 3.18 5.27
N VAL A 17 -10.75 2.42 4.24
CA VAL A 17 -12.08 2.39 3.64
C VAL A 17 -12.75 1.05 3.94
N GLU A 18 -13.98 1.09 4.45
CA GLU A 18 -14.85 -0.08 4.55
C GLU A 18 -15.47 -0.35 3.18
N ALA A 19 -15.16 -1.49 2.55
CA ALA A 19 -15.51 -1.71 1.15
C ALA A 19 -17.03 -1.86 0.91
N GLY A 20 -17.78 -2.38 1.89
CA GLY A 20 -19.23 -2.53 1.82
C GLY A 20 -20.01 -1.21 1.88
N GLU A 21 -19.44 -0.18 2.53
CA GLU A 21 -20.02 1.17 2.58
C GLU A 21 -19.76 1.99 1.30
N PHE A 22 -18.75 1.61 0.51
CA PHE A 22 -18.34 2.33 -0.71
C PHE A 22 -18.26 1.40 -1.94
N PRO A 23 -19.39 0.84 -2.41
CA PRO A 23 -19.41 -0.14 -3.49
C PRO A 23 -18.83 0.38 -4.81
N ASP A 24 -19.11 1.64 -5.18
CA ASP A 24 -18.56 2.25 -6.41
C ASP A 24 -17.03 2.36 -6.35
N LEU A 25 -16.48 2.63 -5.16
CA LEU A 25 -15.05 2.73 -4.95
C LEU A 25 -14.40 1.33 -4.97
N ALA A 26 -15.06 0.35 -4.36
CA ALA A 26 -14.65 -1.04 -4.40
C ALA A 26 -14.62 -1.57 -5.84
N GLU A 27 -15.63 -1.26 -6.66
CA GLU A 27 -15.65 -1.61 -8.08
C GLU A 27 -14.53 -0.91 -8.85
N ARG A 28 -14.34 0.41 -8.66
CA ARG A 28 -13.26 1.18 -9.31
C ARG A 28 -11.88 0.59 -9.07
N TYR A 29 -11.60 0.11 -7.86
CA TYR A 29 -10.33 -0.52 -7.50
C TYR A 29 -10.36 -2.05 -7.61
N ASN A 30 -11.38 -2.65 -8.22
CA ASN A 30 -11.51 -4.10 -8.40
C ASN A 30 -11.27 -4.88 -7.09
N VAL A 31 -11.93 -4.46 -6.00
CA VAL A 31 -11.80 -5.08 -4.68
C VAL A 31 -12.63 -6.36 -4.64
N TYR A 32 -11.98 -7.50 -4.85
CA TYR A 32 -12.60 -8.83 -4.74
C TYR A 32 -12.32 -9.53 -3.40
N ALA A 33 -11.27 -9.11 -2.69
CA ALA A 33 -10.87 -9.64 -1.39
C ALA A 33 -10.24 -8.54 -0.55
N VAL A 34 -10.43 -8.65 0.77
CA VAL A 34 -9.93 -7.69 1.76
C VAL A 34 -8.90 -8.35 2.70
N PRO A 35 -7.91 -7.61 3.22
CA PRO A 35 -7.62 -6.22 2.88
C PRO A 35 -7.00 -6.09 1.47
N LYS A 36 -7.44 -5.09 0.69
CA LYS A 36 -6.75 -4.61 -0.51
C LYS A 36 -6.10 -3.26 -0.19
N VAL A 37 -4.83 -3.11 -0.53
CA VAL A 37 -4.08 -1.86 -0.36
C VAL A 37 -3.77 -1.31 -1.74
N VAL A 38 -4.05 -0.03 -1.93
CA VAL A 38 -3.71 0.74 -3.13
C VAL A 38 -2.89 1.94 -2.69
N ILE A 39 -1.75 2.17 -3.34
CA ILE A 39 -0.82 3.26 -3.02
C ILE A 39 -0.69 4.14 -4.26
N ASN A 40 -1.04 5.42 -4.12
CA ASN A 40 -0.94 6.45 -5.17
C ASN A 40 -1.54 6.03 -6.52
N ASP A 41 -2.58 5.18 -6.53
CA ASP A 41 -3.19 4.60 -7.75
C ASP A 41 -2.19 3.89 -8.71
N THR A 42 -1.00 3.51 -8.22
CA THR A 42 0.08 2.93 -9.05
C THR A 42 0.49 1.54 -8.59
N VAL A 43 0.46 1.28 -7.29
CA VAL A 43 0.84 -0.01 -6.71
C VAL A 43 -0.34 -0.55 -5.91
N GLU A 44 -0.65 -1.82 -6.10
CA GLU A 44 -1.71 -2.49 -5.37
C GLU A 44 -1.35 -3.93 -5.00
N PHE A 45 -1.89 -4.41 -3.88
CA PHE A 45 -1.80 -5.80 -3.47
C PHE A 45 -2.96 -6.19 -2.55
N VAL A 46 -3.18 -7.50 -2.44
CA VAL A 46 -4.22 -8.10 -1.60
C VAL A 46 -3.59 -8.89 -0.47
N GLY A 47 -4.27 -8.90 0.69
CA GLY A 47 -3.87 -9.63 1.88
C GLY A 47 -2.92 -8.86 2.78
N ALA A 48 -2.79 -9.35 4.02
CA ALA A 48 -1.82 -8.83 4.96
C ALA A 48 -0.41 -9.27 4.54
N GLN A 49 0.47 -8.30 4.30
CA GLN A 49 1.86 -8.54 3.93
C GLN A 49 2.79 -8.39 5.14
N PRO A 50 3.87 -9.18 5.25
CA PRO A 50 4.94 -8.91 6.20
C PRO A 50 5.55 -7.52 5.97
N GLU A 51 6.03 -6.88 7.03
CA GLU A 51 6.53 -5.50 6.98
C GLU A 51 7.59 -5.25 5.89
N PRO A 52 8.61 -6.12 5.69
CA PRO A 52 9.59 -5.89 4.63
C PRO A 52 8.96 -5.84 3.24
N HIS A 53 7.96 -6.68 2.98
CA HIS A 53 7.27 -6.72 1.68
C HIS A 53 6.40 -5.47 1.51
N PHE A 54 5.71 -5.06 2.57
CA PHE A 54 4.92 -3.83 2.58
C PHE A 54 5.79 -2.60 2.25
N MET A 55 6.97 -2.49 2.89
CA MET A 55 7.89 -1.37 2.65
C MET A 55 8.42 -1.33 1.22
N ARG A 56 8.62 -2.47 0.57
CA ARG A 56 9.01 -2.52 -0.85
C ARG A 56 7.94 -1.95 -1.76
N TYR A 57 6.66 -2.26 -1.52
CA TYR A 57 5.55 -1.66 -2.27
C TYR A 57 5.47 -0.14 -2.06
N VAL A 58 5.70 0.34 -0.84
CA VAL A 58 5.74 1.79 -0.53
C VAL A 58 6.91 2.46 -1.26
N ALA A 59 8.10 1.87 -1.23
CA ALA A 59 9.28 2.39 -1.92
C ALA A 59 9.07 2.46 -3.44
N GLN A 60 8.51 1.39 -4.02
CA GLN A 60 8.14 1.33 -5.43
C GLN A 60 7.16 2.46 -5.80
N ALA A 61 6.10 2.64 -5.01
CA ALA A 61 5.10 3.69 -5.24
C ALA A 61 5.65 5.11 -5.03
N ALA A 62 6.68 5.26 -4.20
CA ALA A 62 7.39 6.52 -3.98
C ALA A 62 8.46 6.82 -5.04
N GLY A 63 8.68 5.91 -6.00
CA GLY A 63 9.73 6.03 -7.02
C GLY A 63 11.15 5.89 -6.46
N VAL A 64 11.28 5.33 -5.26
CA VAL A 64 12.59 5.02 -4.66
C VAL A 64 13.07 3.72 -5.30
N GLN A 65 14.04 3.82 -6.20
CA GLN A 65 14.76 2.66 -6.70
C GLN A 65 15.57 2.07 -5.53
N GLU A 66 15.39 0.78 -5.24
CA GLU A 66 16.36 0.03 -4.42
C GLU A 66 17.73 0.26 -5.07
N ALA A 67 18.70 0.80 -4.32
CA ALA A 67 20.08 0.82 -4.78
C ALA A 67 20.48 -0.63 -5.14
N PRO A 68 21.25 -0.85 -6.22
CA PRO A 68 21.74 -2.19 -6.51
C PRO A 68 22.42 -2.73 -5.24
N PRO A 69 22.26 -4.03 -4.92
CA PRO A 69 22.92 -4.61 -3.77
C PRO A 69 24.40 -4.22 -3.84
N ALA A 70 24.89 -3.54 -2.81
CA ALA A 70 26.31 -3.28 -2.69
C ALA A 70 26.96 -4.66 -2.55
N ASP A 71 27.64 -5.06 -3.62
CA ASP A 71 28.39 -6.30 -3.83
C ASP A 71 28.56 -7.17 -2.57
N GLU A 72 28.08 -8.42 -2.64
CA GLU A 72 28.57 -9.53 -1.81
C GLU A 72 29.27 -10.57 -2.71
#